data_AF-A0A9E3Y7Y8-F1
#
_entry.id   AF-A0A9E3Y7Y8-F1
#
_cell.length_a   1.000
_cell.length_b   1.000
_cell.length_c   1.000
_cell.angle_alpha   90.00
_cell.angle_beta   90.00
_cell.angle_gamma   90.00
#
_symmetry.space_group_name_H-M   'P 1'
#
loop_
_entity.id
_entity.type
_entity.pdbx_description
1 polymer ?
#
loop_
_entity_poly.entity_id
_entity_poly.type
_entity_poly.pdbx_seq_one_letter_code
_entity_poly.pdbx_strand_id
1 'polypeptide(L)'
;MSPSDETRRWPRLVLAALWVAAVVAWLAISRSRGIGPAEAADSLRDLLASGWWGPLLYVAIYAVRPLVLFPASVLTILGGIVFGPVYGVAYTAIGANLSTAVTFQASRLLAG
;
A
#
# COMPACT_ATOMS: atom_id res chain seq x y z
N MET A 1 -8.46 -1.84 -39.98
CA MET A 1 -8.65 -1.34 -38.59
C MET A 1 -9.94 -1.97 -38.09
N SER A 2 -9.86 -3.09 -37.35
CA SER A 2 -11.03 -3.90 -36.98
C SER A 2 -11.59 -3.52 -35.60
N PRO A 3 -12.92 -3.55 -35.38
CA PRO A 3 -13.58 -2.96 -34.22
C PRO A 3 -13.60 -3.83 -32.94
N SER A 4 -12.64 -4.75 -32.75
CA SER A 4 -12.71 -5.80 -31.71
C SER A 4 -11.89 -5.54 -30.44
N ASP A 5 -11.16 -4.43 -30.34
CA ASP A 5 -10.25 -4.15 -29.20
C ASP A 5 -10.87 -3.26 -28.09
N GLU A 6 -12.11 -2.79 -28.27
CA GLU A 6 -12.72 -1.77 -27.41
C GLU A 6 -13.47 -2.36 -26.19
N THR A 7 -13.94 -3.60 -26.28
CA THR A 7 -14.80 -4.23 -25.24
C THR A 7 -14.03 -4.79 -24.04
N ARG A 8 -12.69 -4.78 -24.06
CA ARG A 8 -11.86 -5.40 -22.99
C ARG A 8 -11.15 -4.40 -22.06
N ARG A 9 -11.18 -3.10 -22.37
CA ARG A 9 -10.52 -2.04 -21.58
C ARG A 9 -11.42 -1.44 -20.48
N TRP A 10 -12.73 -1.43 -20.72
CA TRP A 10 -13.72 -0.85 -19.81
C TRP A 10 -13.78 -1.49 -18.41
N PRO A 11 -13.66 -2.82 -18.24
CA PRO A 11 -13.68 -3.44 -16.91
C PRO A 11 -12.51 -2.97 -16.04
N ARG A 12 -11.35 -2.71 -16.65
CA ARG A 12 -10.11 -2.34 -15.96
C ARG A 12 -10.14 -0.89 -15.48
N LEU A 13 -10.68 0.01 -16.30
CA LEU A 13 -10.89 1.41 -15.91
C LEU A 13 -11.97 1.54 -14.83
N VAL A 14 -13.03 0.74 -14.90
CA VAL A 14 -14.05 0.68 -13.86
C VAL A 14 -13.46 0.14 -12.56
N LEU A 15 -12.66 -0.93 -12.59
CA LEU A 15 -11.98 -1.46 -11.39
C LEU A 15 -11.00 -0.45 -10.80
N ALA A 16 -10.21 0.25 -11.62
CA ALA A 16 -9.31 1.30 -11.15
C ALA A 16 -10.08 2.47 -10.54
N ALA A 17 -11.16 2.92 -11.17
CA ALA A 17 -12.03 3.98 -10.65
C ALA A 17 -12.72 3.55 -9.35
N LEU A 18 -13.17 2.30 -9.23
CA LEU A 18 -13.72 1.74 -8.01
C LEU A 18 -12.67 1.66 -6.90
N TRP A 19 -11.43 1.27 -7.22
CA TRP A 19 -10.33 1.26 -6.26
C TRP A 19 -10.01 2.67 -5.76
N VAL A 20 -9.88 3.63 -6.68
CA VAL A 20 -9.65 5.04 -6.35
C VAL A 20 -10.81 5.59 -5.52
N ALA A 21 -12.06 5.29 -5.89
CA ALA A 21 -13.24 5.70 -5.14
C ALA A 21 -13.29 5.08 -3.74
N ALA A 22 -12.93 3.80 -3.60
CA ALA A 22 -12.85 3.11 -2.31
C ALA A 22 -11.76 3.72 -1.42
N VAL A 23 -10.60 4.08 -1.99
CA VAL A 23 -9.52 4.75 -1.26
C VAL A 23 -9.90 6.18 -0.88
N VAL A 24 -10.52 6.94 -1.78
CA VAL A 24 -11.01 8.29 -1.49
C VAL A 24 -12.11 8.25 -0.43
N ALA A 25 -13.02 7.29 -0.51
CA ALA A 25 -14.04 7.06 0.51
C ALA A 25 -13.41 6.67 1.85
N TRP A 26 -12.42 5.78 1.87
CA TRP A 26 -11.66 5.43 3.07
C TRP A 26 -11.01 6.68 3.69
N LEU A 27 -10.29 7.48 2.91
CA LEU A 27 -9.66 8.73 3.37
C LEU A 27 -10.69 9.76 3.87
N ALA A 28 -11.84 9.88 3.20
CA ALA A 28 -12.92 10.78 3.60
C ALA A 28 -13.58 10.32 4.91
N ILE A 29 -13.78 9.01 5.07
CA ILE A 29 -14.31 8.39 6.30
C ILE A 29 -13.29 8.49 7.44
N SER A 30 -11.99 8.29 7.18
CA SER A 30 -10.93 8.49 8.17
C SER A 30 -10.91 9.93 8.67
N ARG A 31 -11.07 10.91 7.77
CA ARG A 31 -11.16 12.33 8.14
C ARG A 31 -12.41 12.67 8.96
N SER A 32 -13.57 12.09 8.63
CA SER A 32 -14.82 12.39 9.36
C SER A 32 -14.94 11.68 10.71
N ARG A 33 -14.21 10.56 10.90
CA ARG A 33 -14.15 9.81 12.17
C ARG A 33 -13.04 10.26 13.12
N GLY A 34 -12.22 11.24 12.73
CA GLY A 34 -11.10 11.72 13.54
C GLY A 34 -9.89 10.78 13.61
N ILE A 35 -9.94 9.63 12.94
CA ILE A 35 -8.84 8.65 12.89
C ILE A 35 -7.77 9.20 11.95
N GLY A 36 -6.80 9.90 12.55
CA GLY A 36 -5.68 10.47 11.83
C GLY A 36 -4.69 9.39 11.36
N PRO A 37 -3.80 9.70 10.39
CA PRO A 37 -2.69 8.82 10.00
C PRO A 37 -1.81 8.39 11.18
N ALA A 38 -1.74 9.21 12.24
CA ALA A 38 -1.01 8.91 13.46
C ALA A 38 -1.64 7.76 14.25
N GLU A 39 -2.96 7.74 14.41
CA GLU A 39 -3.68 6.70 15.17
C GLU A 39 -3.65 5.35 14.44
N ALA A 40 -3.74 5.39 13.11
CA ALA A 40 -3.52 4.22 12.26
C ALA A 40 -2.07 3.71 12.35
N ALA A 41 -1.10 4.62 12.46
CA ALA A 41 0.31 4.27 12.64
C ALA A 41 0.56 3.63 14.01
N ASP A 42 -0.05 4.14 15.07
CA ASP A 42 0.06 3.56 16.42
C ASP A 42 -0.55 2.17 16.49
N SER A 43 -1.75 1.98 15.92
CA SER A 43 -2.37 0.65 15.83
C SER A 43 -1.50 -0.33 15.03
N LEU A 44 -0.92 0.14 13.91
CA LEU A 44 -0.02 -0.69 13.10
C LEU A 44 1.28 -1.01 13.83
N ARG A 45 1.85 -0.05 14.58
CA ARG A 45 3.03 -0.25 15.41
C ARG A 45 2.83 -1.40 16.39
N ASP A 46 1.72 -1.37 17.13
CA ASP A 46 1.41 -2.37 18.14
C ASP A 46 1.24 -3.75 17.51
N LEU A 47 0.57 -3.82 16.35
CA LEU A 47 0.44 -5.06 15.58
C LEU A 47 1.80 -5.60 15.12
N LEU A 48 2.66 -4.75 14.57
CA LEU A 48 3.99 -5.15 14.09
C LEU A 48 4.92 -5.58 15.24
N ALA A 49 4.76 -4.99 16.42
CA ALA A 49 5.52 -5.34 17.62
C ALA A 49 4.99 -6.60 18.34
N SER A 50 3.76 -7.04 18.04
CA SER A 50 3.06 -8.10 18.78
C SER A 50 3.64 -9.52 18.60
N GLY A 51 4.47 -9.75 17.58
CA GLY A 51 4.97 -11.10 17.32
C GLY A 51 6.15 -11.18 16.35
N TRP A 52 6.77 -12.36 16.30
CA TRP A 52 7.92 -12.68 15.46
C TRP A 52 7.65 -12.52 13.95
N TRP A 53 6.38 -12.53 13.54
CA TRP A 53 5.94 -12.33 12.16
C TRP A 53 5.90 -10.86 11.73
N GLY A 54 6.09 -9.91 12.66
CA GLY A 54 6.06 -8.47 12.42
C GLY A 54 6.87 -8.00 11.20
N PRO A 55 8.14 -8.43 11.03
CA PRO A 55 8.94 -8.08 9.86
C PRO A 55 8.30 -8.48 8.54
N LEU A 56 7.73 -9.69 8.47
CA LEU A 56 7.10 -10.21 7.26
C LEU A 56 5.85 -9.41 6.92
N LEU A 57 5.03 -9.08 7.93
CA LEU A 57 3.84 -8.23 7.71
C LEU A 57 4.25 -6.83 7.26
N TYR A 58 5.28 -6.23 7.88
CA TYR A 58 5.79 -4.92 7.48
C TYR A 58 6.22 -4.89 6.01
N VAL A 59 7.01 -5.87 5.58
CA VAL A 59 7.46 -5.98 4.18
C VAL A 59 6.28 -6.13 3.23
N ALA A 60 5.29 -6.95 3.57
CA ALA A 60 4.09 -7.14 2.77
C ALA A 60 3.27 -5.84 2.63
N ILE A 61 3.04 -5.13 3.73
CA ILE A 61 2.34 -3.84 3.75
C ILE A 61 3.11 -2.81 2.91
N TYR A 62 4.43 -2.74 3.07
CA TYR A 62 5.26 -1.81 2.32
C TYR A 62 5.27 -2.12 0.82
N ALA A 63 5.27 -3.40 0.43
CA ALA A 63 5.22 -3.83 -0.96
C ALA A 63 3.90 -3.43 -1.65
N VAL A 64 2.76 -3.55 -0.95
CA VAL A 64 1.44 -3.15 -1.49
C VAL A 64 1.10 -1.68 -1.27
N ARG A 65 1.96 -0.92 -0.58
CA ARG A 65 1.77 0.51 -0.29
C ARG A 65 1.34 1.36 -1.49
N PRO A 66 1.83 1.17 -2.74
CA PRO A 66 1.36 1.93 -3.90
C PRO A 66 -0.16 1.88 -4.09
N LEU A 67 -0.80 0.80 -3.63
CA LEU A 67 -2.24 0.60 -3.72
C LEU A 67 -2.99 1.25 -2.56
N VAL A 68 -2.36 1.38 -1.38
CA VAL A 68 -3.01 1.80 -0.12
C VAL A 68 -2.92 3.32 0.13
N LEU A 69 -2.20 4.07 -0.72
CA LEU A 69 -1.94 5.52 -0.58
C LEU A 69 -1.46 5.96 0.82
N PHE A 70 -0.86 5.05 1.59
CA PHE A 70 -0.33 5.36 2.91
C PHE A 70 1.02 6.09 2.77
N PRO A 71 1.29 7.16 3.56
CA PRO A 71 2.53 7.90 3.46
C PRO A 71 3.75 7.00 3.67
N ALA A 72 4.66 6.99 2.69
CA ALA A 72 5.89 6.18 2.74
C ALA A 72 6.78 6.55 3.93
N SER A 73 6.82 7.83 4.28
CA SER A 73 7.57 8.36 5.42
C SER A 73 7.09 7.76 6.74
N VAL A 74 5.77 7.68 6.95
CA VAL A 74 5.19 7.11 8.18
C VAL A 74 5.54 5.64 8.33
N LEU A 75 5.39 4.85 7.26
CA LEU A 75 5.81 3.44 7.25
C LEU A 75 7.31 3.28 7.53
N THR A 76 8.15 4.09 6.89
CA THR A 76 9.61 4.01 7.07
C THR A 76 10.02 4.33 8.50
N ILE A 77 9.42 5.37 9.11
CA ILE A 77 9.65 5.73 10.51
C ILE A 77 9.18 4.60 11.43
N LEU A 78 7.99 4.03 11.18
CA LEU A 78 7.49 2.87 11.92
C LEU A 78 8.45 1.68 11.86
N GLY A 79 9.00 1.36 10.70
CA GLY A 79 9.98 0.30 10.55
C GLY A 79 11.23 0.52 11.43
N GLY A 80 11.72 1.76 11.48
CA GLY A 80 12.83 2.14 12.36
C GLY A 80 12.48 2.06 13.85
N ILE A 81 11.26 2.45 14.24
CA ILE A 81 10.79 2.40 15.63
C ILE A 81 10.59 0.95 16.10
N VAL A 82 9.97 0.10 15.28
CA VAL A 82 9.58 -1.27 15.67
C VAL A 82 10.77 -2.24 15.59
N PHE A 83 11.59 -2.15 14.55
CA PHE A 83 12.66 -3.12 14.29
C PHE A 83 14.08 -2.57 14.55
N GLY A 84 14.19 -1.29 14.93
CA GLY A 84 15.46 -0.59 15.09
C GLY A 84 16.05 -0.08 13.77
N PRO A 85 17.13 0.73 13.84
CA PRO A 85 17.65 1.44 12.67
C PRO A 85 18.21 0.51 11.59
N VAL A 86 18.85 -0.61 11.96
CA VAL A 86 19.48 -1.53 11.00
C VAL A 86 18.42 -2.38 10.29
N TYR A 87 17.63 -3.14 11.06
CA TYR A 87 16.61 -4.03 10.49
C TYR A 87 15.44 -3.26 9.88
N GLY A 88 15.06 -2.12 10.47
CA GLY A 88 14.04 -1.23 9.90
C GLY A 88 14.41 -0.74 8.50
N VAL A 89 15.66 -0.31 8.29
CA VAL A 89 16.16 0.06 6.95
C VAL A 89 16.17 -1.14 6.01
N ALA A 90 16.67 -2.30 6.47
CA ALA A 90 16.72 -3.51 5.64
C ALA A 90 15.32 -3.95 5.17
N TYR A 91 14.35 -4.05 6.07
CA TYR A 91 12.97 -4.44 5.72
C TYR A 91 12.30 -3.39 4.83
N THR A 92 12.56 -2.11 5.06
CA THR A 92 12.06 -1.01 4.21
C THR A 92 12.61 -1.12 2.80
N ALA A 93 13.90 -1.40 2.64
CA ALA A 93 14.53 -1.57 1.34
C ALA A 93 13.97 -2.77 0.57
N ILE A 94 13.77 -3.90 1.26
CA ILE A 94 13.13 -5.10 0.68
C ILE A 94 11.71 -4.78 0.22
N GLY A 95 10.90 -4.17 1.09
CA GLY A 95 9.53 -3.77 0.75
C GLY A 95 9.48 -2.78 -0.42
N ALA A 96 10.40 -1.81 -0.47
CA ALA A 96 10.48 -0.84 -1.54
C ALA A 96 10.77 -1.49 -2.90
N ASN A 97 11.69 -2.45 -2.93
CA ASN A 97 12.00 -3.21 -4.15
C ASN A 97 10.83 -4.09 -4.59
N LEU A 98 10.12 -4.72 -3.65
CA LEU A 98 8.91 -5.50 -3.98
C LEU A 98 7.78 -4.61 -4.49
N SER A 99 7.69 -3.37 -3.99
CA SER A 99 6.71 -2.39 -4.42
C SER A 99 6.84 -2.01 -5.90
N THR A 100 8.06 -1.98 -6.46
CA THR A 100 8.24 -1.74 -7.90
C THR A 100 7.70 -2.89 -8.74
N ALA A 101 7.91 -4.14 -8.30
CA ALA A 101 7.35 -5.32 -8.95
C ALA A 101 5.82 -5.33 -8.93
N VAL A 102 5.22 -5.01 -7.78
CA VAL A 102 3.75 -4.86 -7.65
C VAL A 102 3.22 -3.76 -8.56
N THR A 103 3.89 -2.60 -8.60
CA THR A 103 3.50 -1.46 -9.44
C THR A 103 3.61 -1.79 -10.93
N PHE A 104 4.68 -2.46 -11.35
CA PHE A 104 4.85 -2.91 -12.73
C PHE A 104 3.76 -3.92 -13.14
N GLN A 105 3.46 -4.88 -12.27
CA GLN A 105 2.40 -5.86 -12.54
C GLN A 105 1.02 -5.20 -12.60
N ALA A 106 0.72 -4.26 -11.70
CA ALA A 106 -0.51 -3.48 -11.74
C ALA A 106 -0.61 -2.65 -13.04
N SER A 107 0.49 -2.00 -13.44
CA SER A 107 0.56 -1.22 -14.68
C SER A 107 0.35 -2.10 -15.92
N ARG A 108 0.94 -3.30 -15.94
CA ARG A 108 0.76 -4.26 -17.03
C ARG A 108 -0.68 -4.77 -17.13
N LEU A 109 -1.34 -5.00 -16.00
CA LEU A 109 -2.74 -5.44 -15.98
C LEU A 109 -3.71 -4.36 -16.48
N LEU A 110 -3.36 -3.08 -16.28
CA LEU A 110 -4.13 -1.92 -16.74
C LEU A 110 -3.85 -1.56 -18.21
N ALA A 111 -2.63 -1.78 -18.70
CA ALA A 111 -2.19 -1.43 -20.05
C ALA A 111 -2.48 -2.51 -21.10
N GLY A 112 -2.45 -3.79 -20.73
CA GLY A 112 -2.95 -4.90 -21.58
C GLY A 112 -4.45 -5.00 -21.53
#